data_AF-A0A2S1T3J4-F1
#
_entry.id   AF-A0A2S1T3J4-F1
#
_cell.length_a   1.000
_cell.length_b   1.000
_cell.length_c   1.000
_cell.angle_alpha   90.00
_cell.angle_beta   90.00
_cell.angle_gamma   90.00
#
_symmetry.space_group_name_H-M   'P 1'
#
loop_
_entity.id
_entity.type
_entity.pdbx_description
1 polymer ?
#
loop_
_entity_poly.entity_id
_entity_poly.type
_entity_poly.pdbx_seq_one_letter_code
_entity_poly.pdbx_strand_id
1 'polypeptide(L)'
;MTHGRTDAAKLRELYDNGFTIRLGNLQRVIPSMTTVSRGIQDETGFSNYVHAFLTPPGSQGLRHHWDQQMAVVVQTAGIKRWQIWRPPVECPMREYNESWRVWRDDYIPEWEAAGPDLQVDLQAGQSLLLPRGWVHNPHVVDQDGDSVHLTFAIRERTPLWLAEKLIAEAIKNPEFRRIILPGDITGPSLVDRLQETRDALRGHLSELDLERLASAVREAAAVELEYTI
;
A
#
# COMPACT_ATOMS: atom_id res chain seq x y z
N MET A 1 -18.88 20.08 16.80
CA MET A 1 -18.27 19.84 15.47
C MET A 1 -16.85 20.39 15.50
N THR A 2 -15.83 19.61 15.12
CA THR A 2 -14.42 19.97 15.37
C THR A 2 -13.73 20.70 14.20
N HIS A 3 -14.45 21.16 13.18
CA HIS A 3 -13.88 21.82 11.98
C HIS A 3 -12.69 21.06 11.35
N GLY A 4 -12.71 19.72 11.39
CA GLY A 4 -11.62 18.90 10.88
C GLY A 4 -10.36 18.86 11.76
N ARG A 5 -10.39 19.46 12.95
CA ARG A 5 -9.32 19.35 13.96
C ARG A 5 -9.58 18.15 14.88
N THR A 6 -8.49 17.54 15.31
CA THR A 6 -8.49 16.45 16.29
C THR A 6 -8.97 16.97 17.65
N ASP A 7 -9.92 16.28 18.26
CA ASP A 7 -10.39 16.56 19.62
C ASP A 7 -9.82 15.50 20.58
N ALA A 8 -8.97 15.94 21.50
CA ALA A 8 -8.26 15.06 22.41
C ALA A 8 -9.19 14.34 23.39
N ALA A 9 -10.25 15.01 23.86
CA ALA A 9 -11.21 14.41 24.78
C ALA A 9 -12.01 13.31 24.06
N LYS A 10 -12.44 13.59 22.83
CA LYS A 10 -13.12 12.60 21.99
C LYS A 10 -12.22 11.41 21.64
N LEU A 11 -10.94 11.65 21.32
CA LEU A 11 -10.00 10.57 21.06
C LEU A 11 -9.80 9.68 22.29
N ARG A 12 -9.66 10.29 23.48
CA ARG A 12 -9.54 9.55 24.74
C ARG A 12 -10.78 8.70 24.99
N GLU A 13 -11.96 9.28 24.84
CA GLU A 13 -13.23 8.56 24.98
C GLU A 13 -13.34 7.36 24.01
N LEU A 14 -12.97 7.54 22.73
CA LEU A 14 -12.98 6.44 21.77
C LEU A 14 -11.95 5.36 22.15
N TYR A 15 -10.76 5.76 22.56
CA TYR A 15 -9.73 4.82 23.03
C TYR A 15 -10.22 3.99 24.22
N ASP A 16 -10.84 4.64 25.20
CA ASP A 16 -11.37 3.98 26.41
C ASP A 16 -12.52 3.02 26.10
N ASN A 17 -13.21 3.23 24.98
CA ASN A 17 -14.25 2.34 24.47
C ASN A 17 -13.71 1.23 23.53
N GLY A 18 -12.41 0.96 23.54
CA GLY A 18 -11.79 -0.15 22.81
C GLY A 18 -11.41 0.15 21.35
N PHE A 19 -11.56 1.40 20.89
CA PHE A 19 -11.21 1.75 19.51
C PHE A 19 -9.70 1.95 19.36
N THR A 20 -9.13 1.41 18.27
CA THR A 20 -7.75 1.70 17.87
C THR A 20 -7.66 3.10 17.26
N ILE A 21 -6.70 3.90 17.73
CA ILE A 21 -6.34 5.17 17.12
C ILE A 21 -5.22 4.95 16.10
N ARG A 22 -5.46 5.35 14.84
CA ARG A 22 -4.42 5.42 13.81
C ARG A 22 -3.99 6.87 13.59
N LEU A 23 -2.70 7.14 13.75
CA LEU A 23 -2.09 8.42 13.42
C LEU A 23 -1.37 8.32 12.07
N GLY A 24 -1.87 9.12 11.12
CA GLY A 24 -1.48 9.09 9.72
C GLY A 24 -0.21 9.88 9.38
N ASN A 25 0.58 9.39 8.42
CA ASN A 25 1.72 10.06 7.79
C ASN A 25 2.66 10.80 8.75
N LEU A 26 3.14 10.13 9.80
CA LEU A 26 3.92 10.77 10.86
C LEU A 26 5.22 11.40 10.35
N GLN A 27 5.80 10.89 9.26
CA GLN A 27 6.98 11.47 8.61
C GLN A 27 6.77 12.90 8.09
N ARG A 28 5.52 13.37 7.98
CA ARG A 28 5.20 14.73 7.54
C ARG A 28 5.22 15.75 8.68
N VAL A 29 5.17 15.29 9.92
CA VAL A 29 4.97 16.15 11.10
C VAL A 29 5.95 15.87 12.24
N ILE A 30 6.60 14.71 12.26
CA ILE A 30 7.60 14.33 13.28
C ILE A 30 8.98 14.21 12.62
N PRO A 31 9.96 15.08 12.94
CA PRO A 31 11.29 15.08 12.30
C PRO A 31 12.07 13.76 12.42
N SER A 32 11.97 13.06 13.56
CA SER A 32 12.60 11.75 13.72
C SER A 32 12.01 10.71 12.77
N MET A 33 10.69 10.75 12.54
CA MET A 33 10.02 9.88 11.57
C MET A 33 10.40 10.21 10.13
N THR A 34 10.62 11.50 9.80
CA THR A 34 11.20 11.89 8.51
C THR A 34 12.58 11.26 8.30
N THR A 35 13.42 11.27 9.33
CA THR A 35 14.78 10.71 9.27
C THR A 35 14.75 9.20 9.00
N VAL A 36 13.95 8.45 9.77
CA VAL A 36 13.81 6.99 9.56
C VAL A 36 13.21 6.68 8.20
N SER A 37 12.17 7.40 7.79
CA SER A 37 11.53 7.24 6.48
C SER A 37 12.52 7.46 5.32
N ARG A 38 13.39 8.48 5.43
CA ARG A 38 14.48 8.71 4.45
C ARG A 38 15.50 7.58 4.45
N GLY A 39 15.91 7.09 5.62
CA GLY A 39 16.82 5.94 5.69
C GLY A 39 16.29 4.69 4.99
N ILE A 40 14.99 4.39 5.16
CA ILE A 40 14.33 3.29 4.43
C ILE A 40 14.30 3.58 2.92
N GLN A 41 14.03 4.83 2.53
CA GLN A 41 14.00 5.23 1.13
C GLN A 41 15.39 5.12 0.47
N ASP A 42 16.45 5.52 1.16
CA ASP A 42 17.82 5.45 0.66
C ASP A 42 18.29 3.99 0.50
N GLU A 43 17.89 3.10 1.42
CA GLU A 43 18.20 1.67 1.35
C GLU A 43 17.40 0.93 0.25
N THR A 44 16.11 1.24 0.12
CA THR A 44 15.20 0.49 -0.76
C THR A 44 15.05 1.11 -2.16
N GLY A 45 15.38 2.38 -2.32
CA GLY A 45 15.06 3.17 -3.51
C GLY A 45 13.58 3.51 -3.67
N PHE A 46 12.73 3.20 -2.68
CA PHE A 46 11.28 3.38 -2.75
C PHE A 46 10.76 4.39 -1.73
N SER A 47 9.76 5.16 -2.15
CA SER A 47 9.02 6.01 -1.22
C SER A 47 8.29 5.16 -0.17
N ASN A 48 8.07 5.70 1.02
CA ASN A 48 7.31 5.04 2.08
C ASN A 48 6.49 6.05 2.89
N TYR A 49 5.68 5.54 3.82
CA TYR A 49 5.00 6.35 4.84
C TYR A 49 4.91 5.58 6.14
N VAL A 50 4.79 6.31 7.25
CA VAL A 50 4.67 5.73 8.58
C VAL A 50 3.36 6.09 9.24
N HIS A 51 2.69 5.07 9.77
CA HIS A 51 1.52 5.18 10.63
C HIS A 51 1.82 4.65 12.01
N ALA A 52 1.29 5.30 13.05
CA ALA A 52 1.23 4.70 14.38
C ALA A 52 -0.17 4.16 14.63
N PHE A 53 -0.24 3.00 15.30
CA PHE A 53 -1.47 2.39 15.76
C PHE A 53 -1.39 2.19 17.26
N LEU A 54 -2.28 2.87 17.97
CA LEU A 54 -2.45 2.74 19.41
C LEU A 54 -3.72 1.91 19.63
N THR A 55 -3.56 0.69 20.14
CA THR A 55 -4.68 -0.21 20.43
C THR A 55 -4.81 -0.38 21.94
N PRO A 56 -6.01 -0.18 22.52
CA PRO A 56 -6.28 -0.42 23.94
C PRO A 56 -6.05 -1.88 24.34
N PRO A 57 -5.91 -2.15 25.65
CA PRO A 57 -5.80 -3.50 26.17
C PRO A 57 -7.01 -4.37 25.79
N GLY A 58 -6.78 -5.66 25.58
CA GLY A 58 -7.82 -6.64 25.22
C GLY A 58 -8.58 -6.35 23.92
N SER A 59 -8.16 -5.35 23.14
CA SER A 59 -8.90 -4.84 21.99
C SER A 59 -8.23 -5.16 20.66
N GLN A 60 -9.01 -5.01 19.59
CA GLN A 60 -8.56 -5.23 18.23
C GLN A 60 -9.02 -4.08 17.33
N GLY A 61 -8.11 -3.56 16.52
CA GLY A 61 -8.43 -2.51 15.54
C GLY A 61 -9.03 -3.07 14.26
N LEU A 62 -8.20 -3.71 13.44
CA LEU A 62 -8.60 -4.34 12.19
C LEU A 62 -8.61 -5.86 12.37
N ARG A 63 -9.64 -6.50 11.81
CA ARG A 63 -9.72 -7.96 11.65
C ARG A 63 -8.82 -8.40 10.49
N HIS A 64 -8.80 -9.70 10.18
CA HIS A 64 -8.11 -10.27 9.03
C HIS A 64 -8.21 -9.37 7.79
N HIS A 65 -7.06 -8.95 7.26
CA HIS A 65 -6.97 -8.16 6.03
C HIS A 65 -5.59 -8.32 5.42
N TRP A 66 -5.43 -7.87 4.18
CA TRP A 66 -4.13 -7.76 3.55
C TRP A 66 -3.98 -6.38 2.91
N ASP A 67 -2.74 -5.91 2.89
CA ASP A 67 -2.35 -4.63 2.33
C ASP A 67 -1.70 -4.79 0.95
N GLN A 68 -1.73 -3.70 0.20
CA GLN A 68 -1.21 -3.61 -1.17
C GLN A 68 0.27 -3.25 -1.25
N GLN A 69 0.93 -3.20 -0.10
CA GLN A 69 2.32 -2.80 0.06
C GLN A 69 2.97 -3.69 1.10
N MET A 70 4.26 -3.96 0.93
CA MET A 70 5.09 -4.48 2.01
C MET A 70 5.16 -3.45 3.15
N ALA A 71 5.23 -3.95 4.39
CA ALA A 71 5.38 -3.12 5.56
C ALA A 71 6.48 -3.62 6.50
N VAL A 72 7.22 -2.69 7.09
CA VAL A 72 8.02 -2.95 8.28
C VAL A 72 7.21 -2.47 9.49
N VAL A 73 6.76 -3.41 10.31
CA VAL A 73 6.08 -3.14 11.58
C VAL A 73 7.12 -3.08 12.68
N VAL A 74 7.11 -2.04 13.51
CA VAL A 74 7.99 -1.88 14.67
C VAL A 74 7.13 -1.69 15.91
N GLN A 75 7.18 -2.63 16.85
CA GLN A 75 6.46 -2.51 18.10
C GLN A 75 7.25 -1.59 19.04
N THR A 76 6.58 -0.57 19.58
CA THR A 76 7.19 0.49 20.40
C THR A 76 6.77 0.44 21.86
N ALA A 77 5.59 -0.09 22.16
CA ALA A 77 5.09 -0.29 23.53
C ALA A 77 4.13 -1.48 23.59
N GLY A 78 4.12 -2.21 24.69
CA GLY A 78 3.25 -3.38 24.89
C GLY A 78 3.56 -4.55 23.94
N ILE A 79 2.60 -5.47 23.85
CA ILE A 79 2.69 -6.69 23.03
C ILE A 79 1.50 -6.73 22.08
N LYS A 80 1.73 -7.14 20.82
CA LYS A 80 0.65 -7.38 19.85
C LYS A 80 0.86 -8.75 19.21
N ARG A 81 -0.17 -9.59 19.21
CA ARG A 81 -0.16 -10.85 18.48
C ARG A 81 -0.45 -10.58 17.02
N TRP A 82 0.43 -11.06 16.16
CA TRP A 82 0.29 -11.06 14.72
C TRP A 82 0.09 -12.49 14.26
N GLN A 83 -1.11 -12.78 13.79
CA GLN A 83 -1.40 -14.00 13.04
C GLN A 83 -1.35 -13.65 11.56
N ILE A 84 -0.69 -14.49 10.75
CA ILE A 84 -0.39 -14.20 9.36
C ILE A 84 -0.64 -15.45 8.51
N TRP A 85 -1.31 -15.27 7.37
CA TRP A 85 -1.59 -16.31 6.38
C TRP A 85 -1.09 -15.91 5.00
N ARG A 86 -0.82 -16.91 4.16
CA ARG A 86 -0.44 -16.71 2.77
C ARG A 86 -1.50 -15.92 1.99
N PRO A 87 -1.08 -15.12 1.00
CA PRO A 87 -2.00 -14.37 0.15
C PRO A 87 -3.03 -15.28 -0.54
N PRO A 88 -4.28 -14.83 -0.72
CA PRO A 88 -5.31 -15.58 -1.45
C PRO A 88 -5.03 -15.66 -2.96
N VAL A 89 -4.19 -14.76 -3.48
CA VAL A 89 -3.70 -14.75 -4.86
C VAL A 89 -2.23 -14.34 -4.90
N GLU A 90 -1.53 -14.72 -5.96
CA GLU A 90 -0.16 -14.27 -6.19
C GLU A 90 -0.12 -12.76 -6.51
N CYS A 91 0.82 -12.04 -5.89
CA CYS A 91 1.10 -10.63 -6.15
C CYS A 91 -0.14 -9.70 -6.22
N PRO A 92 -0.98 -9.62 -5.17
CA PRO A 92 -2.15 -8.75 -5.19
C PRO A 92 -1.75 -7.28 -5.37
N MET A 93 -2.62 -6.53 -6.04
CA MET A 93 -2.49 -5.10 -6.32
C MET A 93 -3.82 -4.41 -6.05
N ARG A 94 -3.82 -3.08 -5.91
CA ARG A 94 -5.01 -2.32 -5.52
C ARG A 94 -6.23 -2.60 -6.40
N GLU A 95 -6.05 -2.66 -7.72
CA GLU A 95 -7.11 -3.01 -8.67
C GLU A 95 -7.32 -4.50 -8.83
N TYR A 96 -6.38 -5.31 -8.34
CA TYR A 96 -6.39 -6.76 -8.48
C TYR A 96 -6.31 -7.41 -7.11
N ASN A 97 -7.48 -7.67 -6.54
CA ASN A 97 -7.63 -8.41 -5.28
C ASN A 97 -7.21 -7.60 -4.04
N GLU A 98 -7.82 -6.41 -3.84
CA GLU A 98 -7.70 -5.69 -2.57
C GLU A 98 -8.76 -6.09 -1.54
N SER A 99 -8.34 -6.19 -0.28
CA SER A 99 -9.11 -6.78 0.81
C SER A 99 -10.55 -6.31 0.92
N TRP A 100 -10.81 -5.00 0.75
CA TRP A 100 -12.17 -4.46 0.85
C TRP A 100 -13.02 -4.65 -0.42
N ARG A 101 -12.42 -4.76 -1.61
CA ARG A 101 -13.17 -4.91 -2.88
C ARG A 101 -13.63 -6.33 -3.14
N VAL A 102 -12.83 -7.30 -2.73
CA VAL A 102 -13.06 -8.72 -3.04
C VAL A 102 -13.27 -9.58 -1.79
N TRP A 103 -13.60 -8.93 -0.66
CA TRP A 103 -13.91 -9.61 0.59
C TRP A 103 -15.01 -10.65 0.42
N ARG A 104 -14.87 -11.79 1.10
CA ARG A 104 -15.90 -12.84 1.18
C ARG A 104 -16.13 -13.25 2.62
N ASP A 105 -17.38 -13.58 2.94
CA ASP A 105 -17.81 -13.90 4.30
C ASP A 105 -17.20 -15.21 4.83
N ASP A 106 -16.83 -16.13 3.94
CA ASP A 106 -16.21 -17.43 4.23
C ASP A 106 -14.71 -17.35 4.56
N TYR A 107 -14.03 -16.28 4.17
CA TYR A 107 -12.58 -16.14 4.35
C TYR A 107 -12.12 -16.22 5.80
N ILE A 108 -12.76 -15.50 6.73
CA ILE A 108 -12.36 -15.55 8.15
C ILE A 108 -12.54 -16.95 8.73
N PRO A 109 -13.73 -17.59 8.64
CA PRO A 109 -13.91 -18.96 9.10
C PRO A 109 -12.87 -19.94 8.53
N GLU A 110 -12.55 -19.82 7.25
CA GLU A 110 -11.54 -20.68 6.60
C GLU A 110 -10.13 -20.45 7.15
N TRP A 111 -9.70 -19.19 7.32
CA TRP A 111 -8.40 -18.88 7.89
C TRP A 111 -8.27 -19.27 9.36
N GLU A 112 -9.33 -19.04 10.15
CA GLU A 112 -9.37 -19.45 11.56
C GLU A 112 -9.32 -20.97 11.70
N ALA A 113 -10.03 -21.71 10.83
CA ALA A 113 -10.01 -23.17 10.82
C ALA A 113 -8.65 -23.74 10.37
N ALA A 114 -8.01 -23.12 9.38
CA ALA A 114 -6.69 -23.52 8.91
C ALA A 114 -5.58 -23.22 9.93
N GLY A 115 -5.75 -22.17 10.74
CA GLY A 115 -4.72 -21.61 11.59
C GLY A 115 -3.69 -20.79 10.81
N PRO A 116 -2.97 -19.86 11.47
CA PRO A 116 -2.00 -19.00 10.80
C PRO A 116 -0.76 -19.75 10.34
N ASP A 117 -0.22 -19.41 9.16
CA ASP A 117 1.09 -19.86 8.69
C ASP A 117 2.22 -19.37 9.63
N LEU A 118 2.05 -18.19 10.23
CA LEU A 118 2.95 -17.63 11.23
C LEU A 118 2.14 -16.91 12.32
N GLN A 119 2.45 -17.21 13.58
CA GLN A 119 1.95 -16.46 14.73
C GLN A 119 3.13 -15.95 15.56
N VAL A 120 3.16 -14.65 15.83
CA VAL A 120 4.20 -14.02 16.65
C VAL A 120 3.61 -13.00 17.62
N ASP A 121 4.06 -13.02 18.87
CA ASP A 121 3.77 -11.98 19.85
C ASP A 121 4.89 -10.95 19.79
N LEU A 122 4.64 -9.87 19.04
CA LEU A 122 5.62 -8.81 18.79
C LEU A 122 5.70 -7.90 20.02
N GLN A 123 6.88 -7.80 20.61
CA GLN A 123 7.15 -7.02 21.83
C GLN A 123 7.88 -5.72 21.52
N ALA A 124 7.81 -4.75 22.42
CA ALA A 124 8.50 -3.47 22.29
C ALA A 124 10.00 -3.64 21.93
N GLY A 125 10.45 -2.94 20.90
CA GLY A 125 11.81 -3.02 20.35
C GLY A 125 11.98 -4.04 19.23
N GLN A 126 10.98 -4.89 18.97
CA GLN A 126 11.02 -5.86 17.87
C GLN A 126 10.36 -5.32 16.59
N SER A 127 10.79 -5.89 15.46
CA SER A 127 10.24 -5.59 14.15
C SER A 127 9.78 -6.85 13.42
N LEU A 128 8.73 -6.68 12.61
CA LEU A 128 8.18 -7.71 11.72
C LEU A 128 8.14 -7.15 10.29
N LEU A 129 8.76 -7.87 9.35
CA LEU A 129 8.56 -7.61 7.93
C LEU A 129 7.30 -8.35 7.47
N LEU A 130 6.32 -7.61 6.97
CA LEU A 130 5.06 -8.12 6.46
C LEU A 130 5.03 -7.92 4.94
N PRO A 131 5.15 -9.00 4.14
CA PRO A 131 5.15 -8.86 2.69
C PRO A 131 3.76 -8.48 2.17
N ARG A 132 3.74 -7.79 1.03
CA ARG A 132 2.50 -7.42 0.33
C ARG A 132 1.56 -8.62 0.17
N GLY A 133 0.27 -8.41 0.44
CA GLY A 133 -0.76 -9.41 0.21
C GLY A 133 -0.92 -10.47 1.29
N TRP A 134 -0.01 -10.56 2.26
CA TRP A 134 -0.15 -11.49 3.36
C TRP A 134 -1.29 -11.06 4.26
N VAL A 135 -2.21 -11.98 4.49
CA VAL A 135 -3.36 -11.74 5.35
C VAL A 135 -2.85 -11.69 6.78
N HIS A 136 -3.30 -10.73 7.56
CA HIS A 136 -2.87 -10.55 8.93
C HIS A 136 -3.99 -10.07 9.84
N ASN A 137 -3.91 -10.50 11.10
CA ASN A 137 -4.93 -10.28 12.13
C ASN A 137 -4.29 -9.79 13.45
N PRO A 138 -3.86 -8.52 13.52
CA PRO A 138 -3.16 -8.00 14.68
C PRO A 138 -4.12 -7.67 15.83
N HIS A 139 -3.87 -8.21 17.01
CA HIS A 139 -4.68 -7.96 18.21
C HIS A 139 -3.84 -7.94 19.49
N VAL A 140 -4.31 -7.21 20.50
CA VAL A 140 -3.58 -7.08 21.78
C VAL A 140 -3.86 -8.31 22.63
N VAL A 141 -2.80 -8.97 23.10
CA VAL A 141 -2.91 -10.16 23.98
C VAL A 141 -3.07 -9.75 25.44
N ASP A 142 -2.41 -8.65 25.81
CA ASP A 142 -2.41 -8.13 27.16
C ASP A 142 -3.74 -7.43 27.49
N GLN A 143 -4.28 -7.72 28.67
CA GLN A 143 -5.53 -7.12 29.18
C GLN A 143 -5.26 -5.84 29.97
N ASP A 144 -3.99 -5.58 30.35
CA ASP A 144 -3.62 -4.48 31.24
C ASP A 144 -2.65 -3.48 30.59
N GLY A 145 -2.10 -3.79 29.41
CA GLY A 145 -1.06 -3.00 28.73
C GLY A 145 -1.48 -2.45 27.37
N ASP A 146 -1.34 -1.14 27.18
CA ASP A 146 -1.51 -0.48 25.88
C ASP A 146 -0.50 -1.01 24.85
N SER A 147 -0.93 -1.14 23.59
CA SER A 147 -0.08 -1.67 22.52
C SER A 147 0.10 -0.67 21.37
N VAL A 148 1.33 -0.24 21.15
CA VAL A 148 1.69 0.76 20.14
C VAL A 148 2.70 0.20 19.15
N HIS A 149 2.36 0.22 17.86
CA HIS A 149 3.30 -0.07 16.79
C HIS A 149 3.33 1.03 15.73
N LEU A 150 4.49 1.13 15.06
CA LEU A 150 4.68 1.88 13.84
C LEU A 150 4.64 0.94 12.65
N THR A 151 4.01 1.35 11.56
CA THR A 151 3.99 0.61 10.29
C THR A 151 4.60 1.50 9.22
N PHE A 152 5.79 1.13 8.75
CA PHE A 152 6.44 1.74 7.60
C PHE A 152 6.02 0.98 6.34
N ALA A 153 5.03 1.50 5.62
CA ALA A 153 4.56 0.90 4.37
C ALA A 153 5.43 1.37 3.21
N ILE A 154 6.08 0.42 2.55
CA ILE A 154 7.03 0.64 1.46
C ILE A 154 6.28 0.53 0.13
N ARG A 155 6.41 1.54 -0.73
CA ARG A 155 5.74 1.57 -2.03
C ARG A 155 6.61 0.88 -3.07
N GLU A 156 6.63 -0.44 -3.03
CA GLU A 156 7.35 -1.27 -4.02
C GLU A 156 6.92 -0.93 -5.46
N ARG A 157 7.77 -1.19 -6.45
CA ARG A 157 7.46 -0.99 -7.86
C ARG A 157 7.28 -2.31 -8.57
N THR A 158 6.28 -2.38 -9.45
CA THR A 158 5.93 -3.57 -10.21
C THR A 158 6.34 -3.42 -11.67
N PRO A 159 6.38 -4.53 -12.44
CA PRO A 159 6.51 -4.45 -13.89
C PRO A 159 5.41 -3.60 -14.55
N LEU A 160 4.19 -3.57 -14.00
CA LEU A 160 3.11 -2.71 -14.48
C LEU A 160 3.47 -1.22 -14.32
N TRP A 161 4.02 -0.84 -13.17
CA TRP A 161 4.50 0.53 -12.95
C TRP A 161 5.63 0.91 -13.93
N LEU A 162 6.54 -0.02 -14.26
CA LEU A 162 7.55 0.22 -15.31
C LEU A 162 6.90 0.37 -16.68
N ALA A 163 5.89 -0.45 -17.01
CA ALA A 163 5.14 -0.33 -18.25
C ALA A 163 4.45 1.03 -18.38
N GLU A 164 3.89 1.57 -17.29
CA GLU A 164 3.35 2.94 -17.26
C GLU A 164 4.43 3.98 -17.58
N LYS A 165 5.66 3.85 -17.05
CA LYS A 165 6.74 4.79 -17.37
C LYS A 165 7.19 4.72 -18.82
N LEU A 166 7.20 3.52 -19.39
CA LEU A 166 7.49 3.32 -20.82
C LEU A 166 6.38 3.94 -21.68
N ILE A 167 5.11 3.69 -21.34
CA ILE A 167 3.95 4.23 -22.08
C ILE A 167 3.87 5.76 -21.93
N ALA A 168 4.21 6.32 -20.77
CA ALA A 168 4.15 7.76 -20.52
C ALA A 168 5.03 8.57 -21.47
N GLU A 169 6.14 7.99 -21.96
CA GLU A 169 7.02 8.63 -22.94
C GLU A 169 6.35 8.84 -24.31
N ALA A 170 5.30 8.07 -24.61
CA ALA A 170 4.56 8.15 -25.88
C ALA A 170 3.94 9.53 -26.11
N ILE A 171 3.68 10.29 -25.04
CA ILE A 171 3.15 11.67 -25.10
C ILE A 171 4.00 12.61 -25.97
N LYS A 172 5.30 12.30 -26.12
CA LYS A 172 6.25 13.09 -26.93
C LYS A 172 5.94 12.98 -28.43
N ASN A 173 5.39 11.84 -28.87
CA ASN A 173 4.97 11.64 -30.25
C ASN A 173 3.55 12.25 -30.46
N PRO A 174 3.36 13.19 -31.41
CA PRO A 174 2.05 13.78 -31.72
C PRO A 174 0.94 12.77 -32.04
N GLU A 175 1.27 11.59 -32.55
CA GLU A 175 0.30 10.53 -32.85
C GLU A 175 -0.53 10.12 -31.62
N PHE A 176 0.10 10.01 -30.45
CA PHE A 176 -0.58 9.70 -29.18
C PHE A 176 -1.35 10.87 -28.57
N ARG A 177 -1.24 12.08 -29.16
CA ARG A 177 -1.98 13.28 -28.75
C ARG A 177 -3.10 13.64 -29.72
N ARG A 178 -3.26 12.89 -30.81
CA ARG A 178 -4.32 13.12 -31.79
C ARG A 178 -5.69 12.83 -31.15
N ILE A 179 -6.66 13.69 -31.44
CA ILE A 179 -8.04 13.51 -30.99
C ILE A 179 -8.64 12.27 -31.67
N ILE A 180 -9.21 11.37 -30.88
CA ILE A 180 -10.10 10.31 -31.38
C ILE A 180 -11.52 10.89 -31.43
N LEU A 181 -12.18 10.80 -32.58
CA LEU A 181 -13.53 11.33 -32.74
C LEU A 181 -14.53 10.48 -31.93
N PRO A 182 -15.59 11.08 -31.34
CA PRO A 182 -16.58 10.32 -30.57
C PRO A 182 -17.19 9.13 -31.33
N GLY A 183 -17.46 9.31 -32.63
CA GLY A 183 -17.99 8.24 -33.49
C GLY A 183 -17.04 7.06 -33.69
N ASP A 184 -15.71 7.29 -33.55
CA ASP A 184 -14.72 6.21 -33.60
C ASP A 184 -14.59 5.44 -32.28
N ILE A 185 -15.05 6.03 -31.17
CA ILE A 185 -15.12 5.36 -29.87
C ILE A 185 -16.40 4.53 -29.75
N THR A 186 -17.54 5.08 -30.16
CA THR A 186 -18.85 4.42 -29.98
C THR A 186 -19.25 3.55 -31.17
N GLY A 187 -18.53 3.65 -32.29
CA GLY A 187 -18.84 2.99 -33.55
C GLY A 187 -18.02 1.74 -33.83
N PRO A 188 -18.21 1.12 -35.00
CA PRO A 188 -17.52 -0.12 -35.38
C PRO A 188 -16.01 0.05 -35.59
N SER A 189 -15.52 1.28 -35.79
CA SER A 189 -14.10 1.59 -36.00
C SER A 189 -13.25 1.53 -34.72
N LEU A 190 -13.84 1.31 -33.53
CA LEU A 190 -13.09 1.24 -32.28
C LEU A 190 -12.00 0.16 -32.33
N VAL A 191 -12.28 -1.00 -32.92
CA VAL A 191 -11.29 -2.08 -33.04
C VAL A 191 -10.11 -1.63 -33.91
N ASP A 192 -10.38 -0.93 -35.01
CA ASP A 192 -9.34 -0.40 -35.89
C ASP A 192 -8.49 0.66 -35.14
N ARG A 193 -9.13 1.56 -34.37
CA ARG A 193 -8.41 2.54 -33.54
C ARG A 193 -7.55 1.90 -32.46
N LEU A 194 -8.02 0.82 -31.84
CA LEU A 194 -7.23 0.05 -30.88
C LEU A 194 -6.04 -0.64 -31.55
N GLN A 195 -6.21 -1.16 -32.78
CA GLN A 195 -5.12 -1.77 -33.54
C GLN A 195 -4.07 -0.73 -33.96
N GLU A 196 -4.50 0.40 -34.52
CA GLU A 196 -3.62 1.54 -34.86
C GLU A 196 -2.82 1.99 -33.62
N THR A 197 -3.49 2.19 -32.49
CA THR A 197 -2.84 2.63 -31.24
C THR A 197 -1.86 1.58 -30.72
N ARG A 198 -2.22 0.29 -30.77
CA ARG A 198 -1.33 -0.82 -30.36
C ARG A 198 -0.08 -0.85 -31.23
N ASP A 199 -0.22 -0.71 -32.54
CA ASP A 199 0.90 -0.82 -33.47
C ASP A 199 1.81 0.41 -33.36
N ALA A 200 1.25 1.61 -33.18
CA ALA A 200 2.00 2.81 -32.81
C ALA A 200 2.75 2.63 -31.48
N LEU A 201 2.12 2.04 -30.47
CA LEU A 201 2.75 1.76 -29.17
C LEU A 201 3.90 0.76 -29.31
N ARG A 202 3.74 -0.30 -30.11
CA ARG A 202 4.83 -1.25 -30.39
C ARG A 202 6.01 -0.56 -31.06
N GLY A 203 5.75 0.31 -32.04
CA GLY A 203 6.78 1.14 -32.67
C GLY A 203 7.51 2.01 -31.65
N HIS A 204 6.75 2.78 -30.87
CA HIS A 204 7.28 3.63 -29.81
C HIS A 204 8.18 2.87 -28.83
N LEU A 205 7.68 1.76 -28.26
CA LEU A 205 8.42 0.95 -27.29
C LEU A 205 9.70 0.36 -27.87
N SER A 206 9.74 0.08 -29.18
CA SER A 206 10.92 -0.47 -29.86
C SER A 206 12.03 0.56 -30.08
N GLU A 207 11.68 1.85 -30.11
CA GLU A 207 12.60 2.97 -30.36
C GLU A 207 13.06 3.69 -29.09
N LEU A 208 12.54 3.31 -27.91
CA LEU A 208 12.87 3.96 -26.65
C LEU A 208 14.34 3.75 -26.26
N ASP A 209 15.00 4.85 -25.91
CA ASP A 209 16.30 4.83 -25.23
C ASP A 209 16.10 4.51 -23.74
N LEU A 210 16.24 3.22 -23.40
CA LEU A 210 16.04 2.71 -22.05
C LEU A 210 17.12 3.20 -21.07
N GLU A 211 18.35 3.44 -21.54
CA GLU A 211 19.42 3.95 -20.68
C GLU A 211 19.12 5.37 -20.23
N ARG A 212 18.67 6.21 -21.16
CA ARG A 212 18.25 7.58 -20.84
C ARG A 212 17.04 7.61 -19.91
N LEU A 213 16.09 6.70 -20.09
CA LEU A 213 14.88 6.64 -19.27
C LEU A 213 15.18 6.14 -17.84
N ALA A 214 16.19 5.27 -17.67
CA ALA A 214 16.50 4.65 -16.38
C ALA A 214 16.74 5.67 -15.26
N SER A 215 17.37 6.82 -15.54
CA SER A 215 17.60 7.86 -14.53
C SER A 215 16.28 8.47 -14.03
N ALA A 216 15.38 8.81 -14.95
CA ALA A 216 14.07 9.38 -14.60
C ALA A 216 13.20 8.36 -13.84
N VAL A 217 13.28 7.08 -14.22
CA VAL A 217 12.59 5.99 -13.52
C VAL A 217 13.11 5.82 -12.10
N ARG A 218 14.43 5.89 -11.86
CA ARG A 218 14.98 5.82 -10.49
C ARG A 218 14.50 6.98 -9.62
N GLU A 219 14.50 8.19 -10.16
CA GLU A 219 13.98 9.36 -9.44
C GLU A 219 12.50 9.20 -9.11
N ALA A 220 11.69 8.81 -10.11
CA ALA A 220 10.27 8.54 -9.94
C ALA A 220 10.00 7.47 -8.87
N ALA A 221 10.78 6.39 -8.85
CA ALA A 221 10.64 5.33 -7.84
C ALA A 221 10.79 5.88 -6.41
N ALA A 222 11.71 6.83 -6.21
CA ALA A 222 11.96 7.43 -4.91
C ALA A 222 10.87 8.43 -4.51
N VAL A 223 10.33 9.21 -5.44
CA VAL A 223 9.45 10.35 -5.10
C VAL A 223 7.95 10.07 -5.24
N GLU A 224 7.55 9.11 -6.07
CA GLU A 224 6.13 8.86 -6.34
C GLU A 224 5.41 8.27 -5.12
N LEU A 225 4.31 8.91 -4.72
CA LEU A 225 3.55 8.59 -3.51
C LEU A 225 2.35 7.69 -3.76
N GLU A 226 1.96 7.48 -5.01
CA GLU A 226 0.83 6.64 -5.41
C GLU A 226 1.22 5.82 -6.64
N TYR A 227 0.58 4.68 -6.82
CA TYR A 227 0.52 4.05 -8.14
C TYR A 227 -0.42 4.92 -8.98
N THR A 228 0.05 5.40 -10.13
CA THR A 228 -0.86 5.90 -11.16
C THR A 228 -1.74 4.74 -11.60
N ILE A 229 -3.05 4.97 -11.60
CA ILE A 229 -4.03 4.08 -12.22
C ILE A 229 -4.31 4.63 -13.61
#